data_AF-A0A0T9RGY0-F1
#
_entry.id   AF-A0A0T9RGY0-F1
#
_cell.length_a   1.000
_cell.length_b   1.000
_cell.length_c   1.000
_cell.angle_alpha   90.00
_cell.angle_beta   90.00
_cell.angle_gamma   90.00
#
_symmetry.space_group_name_H-M   'P 1'
#
loop_
_entity.id
_entity.type
_entity.pdbx_description
1 polymer ?
#
loop_
_entity_poly.entity_id
_entity_poly.type
_entity_poly.pdbx_seq_one_letter_code
_entity_poly.pdbx_strand_id
1 'polypeptide(L)'
;MAGTKGLGTVEKVGKLGDVAKLGKAVELEKLDSYLGTYKGKNVLLQNVDVVKMNYIKRSNEDLLALRRTFNNSVRRDFAKSIANHPDVVARLDTSQREMLSIGRIPKDYQAHHKLPLEDSGTNDFSNLVLIKSAPEHPVFTTTQRRISNNLSPKGENTVLWPVPKGVIYP
;
A
#
# COMPACT_ATOMS: atom_id res chain seq x y z
N MET A 1 -34.31 -28.97 -30.39
CA MET A 1 -34.50 -28.89 -28.92
C MET A 1 -33.12 -28.89 -28.29
N ALA A 2 -32.82 -27.85 -27.52
CA ALA A 2 -31.52 -27.58 -26.94
C ALA A 2 -31.14 -28.63 -25.89
N GLY A 3 -29.89 -29.08 -25.93
CA GLY A 3 -29.30 -29.96 -24.93
C GLY A 3 -28.73 -29.17 -23.76
N THR A 4 -28.78 -29.77 -22.57
CA THR A 4 -28.08 -29.28 -21.38
C THR A 4 -27.03 -30.32 -20.97
N LYS A 5 -25.77 -30.05 -21.32
CA LYS A 5 -24.59 -30.62 -20.66
C LYS A 5 -23.96 -29.51 -19.83
N GLY A 6 -23.83 -29.75 -18.52
CA GLY A 6 -23.04 -28.88 -17.65
C GLY A 6 -21.55 -28.93 -18.01
N LEU A 7 -20.87 -27.80 -17.83
CA LEU A 7 -19.43 -27.57 -17.73
C LEU A 7 -19.28 -26.03 -17.56
N GLY A 8 -18.37 -25.43 -16.80
CA GLY A 8 -17.20 -26.00 -16.15
C GLY A 8 -16.56 -24.99 -15.19
N THR A 9 -15.80 -25.58 -14.27
CA THR A 9 -14.50 -25.13 -13.74
C THR A 9 -14.05 -23.70 -14.06
N VAL A 10 -13.93 -22.90 -12.99
CA VAL A 10 -13.04 -21.73 -12.89
C VAL A 10 -11.63 -22.11 -13.33
N GLU A 11 -11.20 -21.61 -14.48
CA GLU A 11 -9.87 -21.85 -15.02
C GLU A 11 -8.79 -21.07 -14.26
N LYS A 12 -7.70 -21.80 -14.01
CA LYS A 12 -6.45 -21.38 -13.39
C LYS A 12 -5.88 -20.12 -14.05
N VAL A 13 -5.46 -19.20 -13.19
CA VAL A 13 -4.61 -18.04 -13.45
C VAL A 13 -3.46 -18.41 -14.42
N GLY A 14 -3.43 -17.74 -15.58
CA GLY A 14 -2.43 -17.92 -16.63
C GLY A 14 -1.02 -17.56 -16.18
N LYS A 15 -0.02 -18.21 -16.79
CA LYS A 15 1.41 -18.02 -16.52
C LYS A 15 1.87 -16.58 -16.83
N LEU A 16 2.83 -16.09 -16.04
CA LEU A 16 3.46 -14.76 -16.08
C LEU A 16 4.05 -14.30 -17.45
N GLY A 17 4.05 -15.13 -18.49
CA GLY A 17 4.69 -14.83 -19.78
C GLY A 17 3.87 -13.94 -20.73
N ASP A 18 2.54 -14.06 -20.72
CA ASP A 18 1.69 -13.51 -21.80
C ASP A 18 1.21 -12.09 -21.55
N VAL A 19 1.51 -11.57 -20.37
CA VAL A 19 1.09 -10.23 -19.97
C VAL A 19 1.80 -9.14 -20.81
N ALA A 20 2.85 -9.45 -21.58
CA ALA A 20 3.84 -8.50 -22.08
C ALA A 20 3.41 -7.40 -23.09
N LYS A 21 2.19 -7.35 -23.65
CA LYS A 21 1.88 -6.34 -24.70
C LYS A 21 0.50 -5.66 -24.55
N LEU A 22 0.54 -4.44 -24.00
CA LEU A 22 -0.25 -3.26 -24.42
C LEU A 22 -1.79 -3.24 -24.31
N GLY A 23 -2.42 -4.14 -23.54
CA GLY A 23 -3.80 -4.00 -23.02
C GLY A 23 -3.90 -3.88 -21.48
N LYS A 24 -2.74 -3.69 -20.83
CA LYS A 24 -2.41 -4.24 -19.51
C LYS A 24 -2.73 -3.37 -18.30
N ALA A 25 -2.71 -2.04 -18.44
CA ALA A 25 -2.78 -1.13 -17.29
C ALA A 25 -4.17 -1.13 -16.63
N VAL A 26 -5.24 -1.16 -17.43
CA VAL A 26 -6.64 -1.15 -16.95
C VAL A 26 -7.02 -2.46 -16.25
N GLU A 27 -6.44 -3.59 -16.66
CA GLU A 27 -6.65 -4.89 -15.99
C GLU A 27 -5.88 -4.98 -14.67
N LEU A 28 -4.69 -4.38 -14.60
CA LEU A 28 -3.90 -4.33 -13.37
C LEU A 28 -4.56 -3.44 -12.30
N GLU A 29 -5.27 -2.38 -12.70
CA GLU A 29 -6.07 -1.55 -11.79
C GLU A 29 -7.23 -2.29 -11.11
N LYS A 30 -7.64 -3.44 -11.67
CA LYS A 30 -8.68 -4.31 -11.08
C LYS A 30 -8.09 -5.37 -10.15
N LEU A 31 -6.77 -5.45 -10.01
CA LEU A 31 -6.15 -6.38 -9.07
C LEU A 31 -6.32 -5.84 -7.65
N ASP A 32 -6.87 -6.68 -6.79
CA ASP A 32 -6.92 -6.50 -5.35
C ASP A 32 -5.67 -7.07 -4.65
N SER A 33 -4.65 -7.42 -5.42
CA SER A 33 -3.40 -8.01 -4.97
C SER A 33 -2.19 -7.46 -5.70
N TYR A 34 -1.04 -7.49 -5.03
CA TYR A 34 0.21 -6.95 -5.52
C TYR A 34 1.38 -7.91 -5.25
N LEU A 35 2.12 -8.25 -6.30
CA LEU A 35 3.32 -9.08 -6.19
C LEU A 35 4.57 -8.18 -6.04
N GLY A 36 5.08 -8.09 -4.82
CA GLY A 36 6.28 -7.33 -4.49
C GLY A 36 7.45 -8.23 -4.08
N THR A 37 8.51 -7.63 -3.53
CA THR A 37 9.68 -8.38 -3.07
C THR A 37 10.13 -7.97 -1.68
N TYR A 38 10.48 -8.94 -0.83
CA TYR A 38 11.11 -8.73 0.47
C TYR A 38 12.33 -9.67 0.61
N LYS A 39 13.50 -9.11 0.94
CA LYS A 39 14.77 -9.86 1.07
C LYS A 39 15.06 -10.77 -0.14
N GLY A 40 14.80 -10.27 -1.35
CA GLY A 40 15.02 -10.99 -2.61
C GLY A 40 13.99 -12.07 -2.93
N LYS A 41 12.99 -12.31 -2.06
CA LYS A 41 11.89 -13.25 -2.31
C LYS A 41 10.63 -12.52 -2.76
N ASN A 42 9.89 -13.12 -3.67
CA ASN A 42 8.57 -12.63 -4.08
C ASN A 42 7.56 -12.80 -2.93
N VAL A 43 6.75 -11.77 -2.68
CA VAL A 43 5.69 -11.75 -1.67
C VAL A 43 4.42 -11.25 -2.34
N LEU A 44 3.37 -12.08 -2.32
CA LEU A 44 2.04 -11.69 -2.80
C LEU A 44 1.27 -11.06 -1.65
N LEU A 45 0.93 -9.79 -1.81
CA LEU A 45 0.12 -9.01 -0.88
C LEU A 45 -1.33 -8.97 -1.40
N GLN A 46 -2.29 -9.26 -0.53
CA GLN A 46 -3.73 -9.17 -0.83
C GLN A 46 -4.31 -7.89 -0.25
N ASN A 47 -5.50 -7.47 -0.67
CA ASN A 47 -6.14 -6.23 -0.20
C ASN A 47 -5.33 -4.97 -0.52
N VAL A 48 -4.81 -4.93 -1.76
CA VAL A 48 -4.03 -3.83 -2.32
C VAL A 48 -4.68 -3.38 -3.61
N ASP A 49 -5.03 -2.09 -3.74
CA ASP A 49 -5.35 -1.53 -5.06
C ASP A 49 -4.06 -1.21 -5.81
N VAL A 50 -4.09 -1.30 -7.14
CA VAL A 50 -3.02 -0.77 -7.97
C VAL A 50 -3.57 0.41 -8.76
N VAL A 51 -3.16 1.62 -8.41
CA VAL A 51 -3.66 2.83 -9.09
C VAL A 51 -2.66 3.33 -10.12
N LYS A 52 -3.14 3.79 -11.27
CA LYS A 52 -2.32 4.53 -12.22
C LYS A 52 -2.25 5.99 -11.80
N MET A 53 -1.04 6.53 -11.71
CA MET A 53 -0.81 7.91 -11.33
C MET A 53 0.29 8.55 -12.17
N ASN A 54 0.18 9.84 -12.45
CA ASN A 54 1.28 10.64 -12.98
C ASN A 54 2.13 11.13 -11.82
N TYR A 55 3.32 10.58 -11.66
CA TYR A 55 4.22 10.84 -10.55
C TYR A 55 4.99 12.15 -10.77
N ILE A 56 4.72 13.14 -9.93
CA ILE A 56 5.34 14.45 -9.90
C ILE A 56 6.06 14.63 -8.57
N LYS A 57 7.40 14.55 -8.61
CA LYS A 57 8.21 14.74 -7.40
C LYS A 57 7.97 16.13 -6.81
N ARG A 58 7.59 16.14 -5.54
CA ARG A 58 7.54 17.34 -4.70
C ARG A 58 8.96 17.87 -4.45
N SER A 59 9.07 19.17 -4.13
CA SER A 59 10.33 19.77 -3.69
C SER A 59 10.89 19.06 -2.44
N ASN A 60 12.20 19.13 -2.25
CA ASN A 60 12.82 18.54 -1.06
C ASN A 60 12.38 19.28 0.21
N GLU A 61 12.20 20.60 0.12
CA GLU A 61 11.77 21.47 1.21
C GLU A 61 10.39 21.05 1.73
N ASP A 62 9.40 20.90 0.83
CA ASP A 62 8.04 20.51 1.20
C ASP A 62 7.99 19.08 1.73
N LEU A 63 8.75 18.16 1.12
CA LEU A 63 8.87 16.79 1.60
C LEU A 63 9.41 16.73 3.03
N LEU A 64 10.45 17.51 3.33
CA LEU A 64 11.04 17.58 4.68
C LEU A 64 10.07 18.21 5.68
N ALA A 65 9.31 19.22 5.28
CA ALA A 65 8.27 19.82 6.13
C ALA A 65 7.16 18.81 6.47
N LEU A 66 6.69 18.02 5.49
CA LEU A 66 5.70 16.97 5.71
C LEU A 66 6.23 15.85 6.62
N ARG A 67 7.47 15.39 6.40
CA ARG A 67 8.12 14.38 7.24
C ARG A 67 8.27 14.87 8.69
N ARG A 68 8.65 16.14 8.88
CA ARG A 68 8.76 16.75 10.21
C ARG A 68 7.41 16.77 10.93
N THR A 69 6.37 17.23 10.23
CA THR A 69 5.00 17.25 10.76
C THR A 69 4.53 15.84 11.13
N PHE A 70 4.81 14.86 10.27
CA PHE A 70 4.47 13.47 10.51
C PHE A 70 5.10 12.94 11.81
N ASN A 71 6.41 13.14 11.95
CA ASN A 71 7.18 12.62 13.07
C ASN A 71 6.85 13.32 14.40
N ASN A 72 6.44 14.59 14.36
CA ASN A 72 6.19 15.38 15.57
C ASN A 72 4.81 15.12 16.18
N SER A 73 3.76 14.97 15.37
CA SER A 73 2.39 14.89 15.88
C SER A 73 1.55 13.83 15.16
N VAL A 74 1.47 13.88 13.83
CA VAL A 74 0.51 13.09 13.05
C VAL A 74 0.63 11.60 13.33
N ARG A 75 1.84 11.04 13.41
CA ARG A 75 2.03 9.61 13.69
C ARG A 75 1.44 9.19 15.03
N ARG A 76 1.64 10.01 16.08
CA ARG A 76 1.10 9.79 17.42
C ARG A 76 -0.42 9.93 17.39
N ASP A 77 -0.93 10.96 16.73
CA ASP A 77 -2.35 11.29 16.73
C ASP A 77 -3.15 10.28 15.88
N PHE A 78 -2.55 9.77 14.79
CA PHE A 78 -3.06 8.64 14.01
C PHE A 78 -3.15 7.37 14.87
N ALA A 79 -2.10 7.02 15.61
CA ALA A 79 -2.14 5.85 16.49
C ALA A 79 -3.31 5.95 17.51
N LYS A 80 -3.52 7.13 18.11
CA LYS A 80 -4.64 7.36 19.03
C LYS A 80 -6.00 7.23 18.35
N SER A 81 -6.15 7.80 17.16
CA SER A 81 -7.45 7.85 16.47
C SER A 81 -7.96 6.47 16.06
N ILE A 82 -7.08 5.49 15.87
CA ILE A 82 -7.44 4.16 15.39
C ILE A 82 -7.53 3.10 16.50
N ALA A 83 -7.15 3.42 17.74
CA ALA A 83 -7.00 2.44 18.82
C ALA A 83 -8.26 1.58 19.08
N ASN A 84 -9.44 2.18 18.91
CA ASN A 84 -10.75 1.54 19.09
C ASN A 84 -11.47 1.23 17.77
N HIS A 85 -10.81 1.39 16.63
CA HIS A 85 -11.44 1.07 15.34
C HIS A 85 -11.75 -0.43 15.27
N PRO A 86 -12.93 -0.87 14.77
CA PRO A 86 -13.31 -2.29 14.75
C PRO A 86 -12.27 -3.21 14.13
N ASP A 87 -11.71 -2.82 12.98
CA ASP A 87 -10.63 -3.56 12.32
C ASP A 87 -9.34 -3.71 13.14
N VAL A 88 -9.04 -2.73 13.99
CA VAL A 88 -7.88 -2.75 14.91
C VAL A 88 -8.21 -3.62 16.12
N VAL A 89 -9.41 -3.49 16.67
CA VAL A 89 -9.93 -4.32 17.77
C VAL A 89 -9.93 -5.80 17.40
N ALA A 90 -10.29 -6.12 16.15
CA ALA A 90 -10.32 -7.50 15.65
C ALA A 90 -8.92 -8.12 15.46
N ARG A 91 -7.86 -7.31 15.31
CA ARG A 91 -6.52 -7.78 14.93
C ARG A 91 -5.48 -7.66 16.04
N LEU A 92 -5.61 -6.65 16.90
CA LEU A 92 -4.64 -6.35 17.95
C LEU A 92 -5.16 -6.78 19.32
N ASP A 93 -4.26 -7.29 20.14
CA ASP A 93 -4.55 -7.58 21.54
C ASP A 93 -4.74 -6.30 22.38
N THR A 94 -5.20 -6.46 23.61
CA THR A 94 -5.46 -5.33 24.52
C THR A 94 -4.22 -4.47 24.78
N SER A 95 -3.03 -5.08 24.95
CA SER A 95 -1.79 -4.37 25.24
C SER A 95 -1.34 -3.52 24.04
N GLN A 96 -1.45 -4.07 22.84
CA GLN A 96 -1.17 -3.35 21.60
C GLN A 96 -2.12 -2.16 21.40
N ARG A 97 -3.41 -2.33 21.72
CA ARG A 97 -4.38 -1.22 21.62
C ARG A 97 -4.19 -0.17 22.70
N GLU A 98 -3.77 -0.55 23.90
CA GLU A 98 -3.42 0.40 24.96
C GLU A 98 -2.23 1.27 24.52
N MET A 99 -1.20 0.67 23.91
CA MET A 99 -0.12 1.44 23.28
C MET A 99 -0.66 2.45 22.26
N LEU A 100 -1.55 2.02 21.35
CA LEU A 100 -2.17 2.92 20.38
C LEU A 100 -2.93 4.07 21.04
N SER A 101 -3.70 3.81 22.11
CA SER A 101 -4.47 4.84 22.82
C SER A 101 -3.63 5.94 23.45
N ILE A 102 -2.36 5.65 23.79
CA ILE A 102 -1.39 6.64 24.26
C ILE A 102 -0.52 7.21 23.13
N GLY A 103 -0.79 6.83 21.88
CA GLY A 103 -0.12 7.31 20.68
C GLY A 103 1.19 6.61 20.35
N ARG A 104 1.39 5.39 20.85
CA ARG A 104 2.53 4.54 20.55
C ARG A 104 2.13 3.42 19.60
N ILE A 105 2.93 3.20 18.57
CA ILE A 105 2.73 2.08 17.64
C ILE A 105 3.40 0.83 18.21
N PRO A 106 2.72 -0.34 18.24
CA PRO A 106 3.32 -1.60 18.66
C PRO A 106 4.59 -1.94 17.86
N LYS A 107 5.57 -2.61 18.49
CA LYS A 107 6.91 -2.86 17.93
C LYS A 107 6.91 -3.55 16.56
N ASP A 108 5.95 -4.44 16.34
CA ASP A 108 5.79 -5.22 15.12
C ASP A 108 4.96 -4.53 14.04
N TYR A 109 4.56 -3.27 14.25
CA TYR A 109 3.82 -2.44 13.30
C TYR A 109 4.51 -1.10 13.01
N GLN A 110 4.11 -0.46 11.92
CA GLN A 110 4.48 0.88 11.52
C GLN A 110 3.26 1.61 10.93
N ALA A 111 3.26 2.94 11.00
CA ALA A 111 2.34 3.75 10.21
C ALA A 111 2.97 3.97 8.83
N HIS A 112 2.21 3.69 7.77
CA HIS A 112 2.64 3.83 6.40
C HIS A 112 1.73 4.78 5.64
N HIS A 113 2.30 5.61 4.77
CA HIS A 113 1.55 6.43 3.84
C HIS A 113 1.12 5.60 2.63
N LYS A 114 -0.18 5.60 2.32
CA LYS A 114 -0.77 4.87 1.19
C LYS A 114 -0.30 5.41 -0.16
N LEU A 115 -0.37 6.72 -0.31
CA LEU A 115 0.27 7.50 -1.38
C LEU A 115 1.54 8.17 -0.84
N PRO A 116 2.60 8.27 -1.64
CA PRO A 116 3.91 8.69 -1.15
C PRO A 116 3.96 10.19 -0.89
N LEU A 117 4.58 10.60 0.23
CA LEU A 117 4.84 12.02 0.53
C LEU A 117 5.78 12.70 -0.48
N GLU A 118 6.54 11.91 -1.25
CA GLU A 118 7.42 12.41 -2.32
C GLU A 118 6.64 12.87 -3.56
N ASP A 119 5.34 12.60 -3.62
CA ASP A 119 4.39 13.02 -4.66
C ASP A 119 3.10 13.57 -3.98
N SER A 120 1.92 13.07 -4.36
CA SER A 120 0.59 13.55 -4.03
C SER A 120 0.11 13.14 -2.64
N GLY A 121 0.84 12.26 -1.95
CA GLY A 121 0.51 11.86 -0.59
C GLY A 121 0.58 13.02 0.42
N THR A 122 -0.32 13.00 1.39
CA THR A 122 -0.43 13.96 2.50
C THR A 122 -0.31 13.26 3.85
N ASN A 123 -0.32 14.05 4.93
CA ASN A 123 -0.37 13.55 6.31
C ASN A 123 -1.81 13.31 6.82
N ASP A 124 -2.81 13.38 5.96
CA ASP A 124 -4.19 13.07 6.36
C ASP A 124 -4.31 11.61 6.79
N PHE A 125 -5.11 11.34 7.82
CA PHE A 125 -5.27 9.98 8.34
C PHE A 125 -5.85 9.01 7.30
N SER A 126 -6.63 9.51 6.33
CA SER A 126 -7.11 8.70 5.20
C SER A 126 -5.97 8.14 4.34
N ASN A 127 -4.85 8.86 4.26
CA ASN A 127 -3.63 8.45 3.58
C ASN A 127 -2.70 7.60 4.46
N LEU A 128 -3.11 7.23 5.68
CA LEU A 128 -2.32 6.40 6.58
C LEU A 128 -2.93 5.01 6.76
N VAL A 129 -2.07 4.04 7.02
CA VAL A 129 -2.44 2.68 7.42
C VAL A 129 -1.46 2.16 8.47
N LEU A 130 -1.97 1.46 9.47
CA LEU A 130 -1.16 0.67 10.39
C LEU A 130 -0.81 -0.66 9.71
N ILE A 131 0.47 -1.01 9.60
CA ILE A 131 0.91 -2.16 8.82
C ILE A 131 2.02 -2.90 9.55
N LYS A 132 2.08 -4.22 9.40
CA LYS A 132 3.15 -5.04 9.97
C LYS A 132 4.52 -4.58 9.45
N SER A 133 5.48 -4.51 10.36
CA SER A 133 6.86 -4.07 10.09
C SER A 133 7.60 -4.98 9.11
N ALA A 134 7.18 -6.24 8.95
CA ALA A 134 7.67 -7.16 7.95
C ALA A 134 6.71 -8.37 7.79
N PRO A 135 6.59 -8.91 6.55
CA PRO A 135 7.21 -8.45 5.31
C PRO A 135 6.54 -7.24 4.64
N GLU A 136 5.35 -6.85 5.08
CA GLU A 136 4.40 -5.99 4.35
C GLU A 136 4.95 -4.57 4.14
N HIS A 137 5.32 -3.86 5.22
CA HIS A 137 5.84 -2.50 5.11
C HIS A 137 7.10 -2.38 4.20
N PRO A 138 8.10 -3.29 4.31
CA PRO A 138 9.23 -3.36 3.40
C PRO A 138 8.87 -3.57 1.93
N VAL A 139 7.79 -4.31 1.63
CA VAL A 139 7.36 -4.52 0.24
C VAL A 139 6.94 -3.19 -0.39
N PHE A 140 6.07 -2.41 0.26
CA PHE A 140 5.62 -1.11 -0.26
C PHE A 140 6.78 -0.11 -0.38
N THR A 141 7.61 0.01 0.67
CA THR A 141 8.76 0.94 0.65
C THR A 141 9.81 0.56 -0.39
N THR A 142 10.04 -0.73 -0.65
CA THR A 142 10.92 -1.19 -1.73
C THR A 142 10.35 -0.82 -3.10
N THR A 143 9.04 -0.99 -3.29
CA THR A 143 8.36 -0.58 -4.52
C THR A 143 8.45 0.92 -4.73
N GLN A 144 8.16 1.73 -3.71
CA GLN A 144 8.33 3.18 -3.77
C GLN A 144 9.74 3.56 -4.24
N ARG A 145 10.78 2.99 -3.62
CA ARG A 145 12.17 3.27 -3.98
C ARG A 145 12.48 2.88 -5.43
N ARG A 146 11.97 1.75 -5.89
CA ARG A 146 12.15 1.32 -7.29
C ARG A 146 11.48 2.28 -8.26
N ILE A 147 10.25 2.71 -7.97
CA ILE A 147 9.53 3.66 -8.80
C ILE A 147 10.27 5.00 -8.82
N SER A 148 10.60 5.55 -7.66
CA SER A 148 11.22 6.88 -7.53
C SER A 148 12.62 6.98 -8.15
N ASN A 149 13.37 5.87 -8.20
CA ASN A 149 14.69 5.78 -8.86
C ASN A 149 14.63 5.68 -10.39
N ASN A 150 13.50 5.22 -10.95
CA ASN A 150 13.35 5.00 -12.39
C ASN A 150 12.50 6.09 -13.07
N LEU A 151 12.22 7.20 -12.38
CA LEU A 151 11.50 8.32 -12.98
C LEU A 151 12.38 8.99 -14.04
N SER A 152 11.78 9.29 -15.19
CA SER A 152 12.39 10.11 -16.22
C SER A 152 12.60 11.54 -15.71
N PRO A 153 13.80 12.12 -15.91
CA PRO A 153 14.05 13.54 -15.65
C PRO A 153 13.29 14.48 -16.60
N LYS A 154 12.79 13.95 -17.73
CA LYS A 154 12.07 14.71 -18.78
C LYS A 154 10.76 14.01 -19.12
N GLY A 155 9.65 14.76 -19.15
CA GLY A 155 8.33 14.25 -19.51
C GLY A 155 7.51 13.71 -18.34
N GLU A 156 6.35 13.14 -18.65
CA GLU A 156 5.41 12.58 -17.66
C GLU A 156 5.87 11.22 -17.15
N ASN A 157 5.66 10.97 -15.86
CA ASN A 157 6.02 9.71 -15.21
C ASN A 157 4.76 8.96 -14.81
N THR A 158 4.11 8.31 -15.78
CA THR A 158 2.96 7.44 -15.48
C THR A 158 3.45 6.15 -14.83
N VAL A 159 3.01 5.87 -13.61
CA VAL A 159 3.40 4.68 -12.83
C VAL A 159 2.17 3.93 -12.32
N LEU A 160 2.34 2.65 -12.03
CA LEU A 160 1.38 1.83 -11.28
C LEU A 160 1.81 1.77 -9.82
N TRP A 161 0.93 2.20 -8.92
CA TRP A 161 1.23 2.38 -7.51
C TRP A 161 0.38 1.46 -6.64
N PRO A 162 1.00 0.58 -5.83
CA PRO A 162 0.25 -0.26 -4.90
C PRO A 162 -0.21 0.54 -3.67
N VAL A 163 -1.51 0.52 -3.40
CA VAL A 163 -2.18 1.23 -2.31
C VAL A 163 -2.74 0.22 -1.31
N PRO A 164 -2.16 0.09 -0.10
CA PRO A 164 -2.73 -0.77 0.94
C PRO A 164 -4.08 -0.22 1.41
N LYS A 165 -5.07 -1.10 1.55
CA LYS A 165 -6.41 -0.74 2.00
C LYS A 165 -6.55 -0.77 3.53
N GLY A 166 -7.60 -0.10 4.00
CA GLY A 166 -8.02 -0.11 5.40
C GLY A 166 -7.27 0.88 6.29
N VAL A 167 -7.63 0.85 7.57
CA VAL A 167 -6.95 1.61 8.64
C VAL A 167 -5.80 0.80 9.26
N ILE A 168 -5.93 -0.52 9.25
CA ILE A 168 -4.91 -1.50 9.55
C ILE A 168 -4.88 -2.49 8.39
N TYR A 169 -3.69 -2.72 7.85
CA TYR A 169 -3.49 -3.65 6.75
C TYR A 169 -3.63 -5.09 7.28
N PRO A 170 -4.32 -6.00 6.55
CA PRO A 170 -4.56 -7.37 6.98
C PRO A 170 -3.31 -8.18 7.31
#